data_AF-A0A285D266-F1
#
_entry.id   AF-A0A285D266-F1
#
_cell.length_a   1.000
_cell.length_b   1.000
_cell.length_c   1.000
_cell.angle_alpha   90.00
_cell.angle_beta   90.00
_cell.angle_gamma   90.00
#
_symmetry.space_group_name_H-M   'P 1'
#
loop_
_entity.id
_entity.type
_entity.pdbx_description
1 polymer ?
#
loop_
_entity_poly.entity_id
_entity_poly.type
_entity_poly.pdbx_seq_one_letter_code
_entity_poly.pdbx_strand_id
1 'polypeptide(L)'
;MKKITGLFIIALFMIIINLEVKAEESLNKGQAITLVQNTFQAQVSLSEKPRTIEEIFSILSPYVTSDFRQSFLEANLVYTDGKYQTYGSDFAPYYIPFFKYEENTKFTLTGDKGYIYEDFPANGDGPVRYQEGVRGVELLLTDEGWKVHKILSPDEMRPIIETLTNKVKDIPNFNFESIYLTVHAPAIVPSVYFVPLYYTSLLLSHISVGYL
;
A
#
# COMPACT_ATOMS: atom_id res chain seq x y z
N MET A 1 -61.18 -9.43 -8.17
CA MET A 1 -59.98 -9.59 -7.32
C MET A 1 -58.70 -9.84 -8.14
N LYS A 2 -58.47 -9.12 -9.26
CA LYS A 2 -57.27 -9.30 -10.13
C LYS A 2 -56.24 -8.17 -10.02
N LYS A 3 -56.54 -7.10 -9.26
CA LYS A 3 -55.68 -5.91 -9.12
C LYS A 3 -54.71 -5.98 -7.93
N ILE A 4 -54.90 -6.94 -7.02
CA ILE A 4 -54.08 -7.09 -5.79
C ILE A 4 -52.86 -7.98 -6.05
N THR A 5 -52.94 -8.89 -7.03
CA THR A 5 -51.85 -9.83 -7.38
C THR A 5 -50.65 -9.14 -8.04
N GLY A 6 -50.85 -8.01 -8.74
CA GLY A 6 -49.76 -7.24 -9.35
C GLY A 6 -48.92 -6.45 -8.35
N LEU A 7 -49.53 -6.02 -7.22
CA LEU A 7 -48.83 -5.22 -6.20
C LEU A 7 -47.83 -6.07 -5.40
N PHE A 8 -48.13 -7.36 -5.19
CA PHE A 8 -47.24 -8.29 -4.50
C PHE A 8 -45.96 -8.60 -5.29
N ILE A 9 -46.02 -8.65 -6.63
CA ILE A 9 -44.85 -8.93 -7.47
C ILE A 9 -43.87 -7.74 -7.47
N ILE A 10 -44.38 -6.52 -7.45
CA ILE A 10 -43.55 -5.30 -7.39
C ILE A 10 -42.89 -5.15 -6.01
N ALA A 11 -43.60 -5.46 -4.93
CA ALA A 11 -43.04 -5.46 -3.58
C ALA A 11 -41.96 -6.55 -3.40
N LEU A 12 -42.12 -7.72 -4.03
CA LEU A 12 -41.12 -8.78 -4.01
C LEU A 12 -39.85 -8.41 -4.78
N PHE A 13 -39.97 -7.60 -5.85
CA PHE A 13 -38.82 -7.12 -6.63
C PHE A 13 -38.00 -6.05 -5.89
N MET A 14 -38.61 -5.23 -5.03
CA MET A 14 -37.88 -4.21 -4.27
C MET A 14 -37.01 -4.77 -3.14
N ILE A 15 -37.34 -5.95 -2.60
CA ILE A 15 -36.56 -6.57 -1.50
C ILE A 15 -35.20 -7.10 -2.01
N ILE A 16 -35.05 -7.39 -3.30
CA ILE A 16 -33.84 -8.00 -3.89
C ILE A 16 -32.77 -6.94 -4.27
N ILE A 17 -33.08 -5.65 -4.16
CA ILE A 17 -32.17 -4.58 -4.63
C ILE A 17 -31.26 -4.03 -3.50
N ASN A 18 -31.25 -4.63 -2.31
CA ASN A 18 -30.17 -4.41 -1.33
C ASN A 18 -28.94 -5.25 -1.69
N LEU A 19 -28.55 -5.27 -2.97
CA LEU A 19 -27.17 -5.58 -3.31
C LEU A 19 -26.39 -4.35 -2.90
N GLU A 20 -25.75 -4.41 -1.73
CA GLU A 20 -24.64 -3.51 -1.42
C GLU A 20 -23.66 -3.63 -2.59
N VAL A 21 -23.71 -2.67 -3.50
CA VAL A 21 -22.66 -2.44 -4.47
C VAL A 21 -21.49 -1.98 -3.61
N LYS A 22 -20.70 -2.94 -3.14
CA LYS A 22 -19.43 -2.68 -2.47
C LYS A 22 -18.60 -1.96 -3.52
N ALA A 23 -18.57 -0.64 -3.44
CA ALA A 23 -17.66 0.16 -4.26
C ALA A 23 -16.28 -0.45 -4.05
N GLU A 24 -15.62 -0.83 -5.13
CA GLU A 24 -14.25 -1.32 -5.08
C GLU A 24 -13.42 -0.18 -4.49
N GLU A 25 -13.17 -0.22 -3.17
CA GLU A 25 -12.38 0.78 -2.47
C GLU A 25 -10.95 0.65 -2.96
N SER A 26 -10.67 1.32 -4.07
CA SER A 26 -9.32 1.43 -4.59
C SER A 26 -8.47 2.16 -3.56
N LEU A 27 -7.56 1.43 -2.92
CA LEU A 27 -6.65 1.98 -1.92
C LEU A 27 -5.66 2.91 -2.62
N ASN A 28 -5.58 4.18 -2.20
CA ASN A 28 -4.55 5.08 -2.69
C ASN A 28 -3.31 5.10 -1.77
N LYS A 29 -2.19 5.65 -2.26
CA LYS A 29 -0.92 5.73 -1.52
C LYS A 29 -1.08 6.40 -0.14
N GLY A 30 -1.85 7.48 -0.03
CA GLY A 30 -2.06 8.19 1.23
C GLY A 30 -2.83 7.36 2.26
N GLN A 31 -3.86 6.64 1.81
CA GLN A 31 -4.61 5.70 2.64
C GLN A 31 -3.73 4.53 3.09
N ALA A 32 -2.91 3.97 2.18
CA ALA A 32 -1.97 2.90 2.50
C ALA A 32 -0.93 3.33 3.55
N ILE A 33 -0.33 4.52 3.39
CA ILE A 33 0.58 5.12 4.37
C ILE A 33 -0.11 5.25 5.73
N THR A 34 -1.32 5.84 5.74
CA THR A 34 -2.08 6.06 6.98
C THR A 34 -2.39 4.74 7.69
N LEU A 35 -2.78 3.70 6.95
CA LEU A 35 -3.03 2.36 7.49
C LEU A 35 -1.77 1.78 8.15
N VAL A 36 -0.62 1.84 7.48
CA VAL A 36 0.64 1.31 8.02
C VAL A 36 1.14 2.11 9.22
N GLN A 37 1.02 3.44 9.19
CA GLN A 37 1.34 4.29 10.34
C GLN A 37 0.46 3.97 11.55
N ASN A 38 -0.87 3.88 11.35
CA ASN A 38 -1.80 3.55 12.43
C ASN A 38 -1.54 2.14 12.98
N THR A 39 -1.19 1.18 12.12
CA THR A 39 -0.77 -0.16 12.54
C THR A 39 0.44 -0.10 13.46
N PHE A 40 1.49 0.64 13.06
CA PHE A 40 2.69 0.81 13.88
C PHE A 40 2.37 1.45 15.23
N GLN A 41 1.57 2.52 15.26
CA GLN A 41 1.16 3.17 16.51
C GLN A 41 0.35 2.23 17.41
N ALA A 42 -0.56 1.44 16.83
CA ALA A 42 -1.30 0.42 17.57
C ALA A 42 -0.34 -0.59 18.22
N GLN A 43 0.65 -1.11 17.48
CA GLN A 43 1.67 -2.02 17.99
C GLN A 43 2.51 -1.43 19.12
N VAL A 44 2.95 -0.16 18.99
CA VAL A 44 3.72 0.54 20.01
C VAL A 44 2.87 0.79 21.27
N SER A 45 1.60 1.14 21.12
CA SER A 45 0.72 1.40 22.26
C SER A 45 0.61 0.21 23.22
N LEU A 46 0.81 -1.02 22.73
CA LEU A 46 0.75 -2.24 23.52
C LEU A 46 1.84 -2.33 24.59
N SER A 47 2.94 -1.59 24.45
CA SER A 47 4.00 -1.55 25.47
C SER A 47 3.77 -0.51 26.58
N GLU A 48 2.77 0.36 26.45
CA GLU A 48 2.54 1.44 27.41
C GLU A 48 1.98 0.95 28.76
N LYS A 49 1.17 -0.12 28.76
CA LYS A 49 0.54 -0.67 29.95
C LYS A 49 0.06 -2.12 29.75
N PRO A 50 -0.03 -2.93 30.83
CA PRO A 50 -0.69 -4.22 30.80
C PRO A 50 -2.18 -4.13 30.47
N ARG A 51 -2.65 -5.03 29.59
CA ARG A 51 -4.03 -5.11 29.08
C ARG A 51 -4.55 -6.54 29.09
N THR A 52 -5.86 -6.69 28.96
CA THR A 52 -6.51 -7.97 28.67
C THR A 52 -6.29 -8.38 27.20
N ILE A 53 -6.50 -9.66 26.88
CA ILE A 53 -6.33 -10.13 25.50
C ILE A 53 -7.39 -9.53 24.57
N GLU A 54 -8.60 -9.29 25.10
CA GLU A 54 -9.72 -8.66 24.38
C GLU A 54 -9.39 -7.21 24.01
N GLU A 55 -8.80 -6.45 24.93
CA GLU A 55 -8.33 -5.08 24.66
C GLU A 55 -7.25 -5.07 23.57
N ILE A 56 -6.28 -5.99 23.63
CA ILE A 56 -5.23 -6.11 22.62
C ILE A 56 -5.83 -6.44 21.24
N PHE A 57 -6.78 -7.37 21.20
CA PHE A 57 -7.48 -7.73 19.96
C PHE A 57 -8.24 -6.53 19.42
N SER A 58 -8.92 -5.76 20.27
CA SER A 58 -9.63 -4.54 19.85
C SER A 58 -8.69 -3.46 19.31
N ILE A 59 -7.47 -3.36 19.83
CA ILE A 59 -6.46 -2.39 19.36
C ILE A 59 -5.92 -2.79 17.98
N LEU A 60 -5.64 -4.07 17.76
CA LEU A 60 -4.95 -4.54 16.54
C LEU A 60 -5.91 -4.85 15.38
N SER A 61 -7.05 -5.48 15.65
CA SER A 61 -7.94 -6.04 14.62
C SER A 61 -8.47 -5.06 13.58
N PRO A 62 -8.64 -3.75 13.86
CA PRO A 62 -8.98 -2.77 12.83
C PRO A 62 -7.91 -2.62 11.75
N TYR A 63 -6.65 -2.95 12.04
CA TYR A 63 -5.51 -2.61 11.19
C TYR A 63 -4.84 -3.81 10.54
N VAL A 64 -4.86 -4.98 11.19
CA VAL A 64 -4.14 -6.18 10.76
C VAL A 64 -5.06 -7.36 10.49
N THR A 65 -4.64 -8.23 9.57
CA THR A 65 -5.30 -9.53 9.37
C THR A 65 -5.16 -10.43 10.60
N SER A 66 -6.04 -11.44 10.74
CA SER A 66 -5.99 -12.42 11.82
C SER A 66 -4.63 -13.10 11.93
N ASP A 67 -4.07 -13.48 10.79
CA ASP A 67 -2.83 -14.27 10.70
C ASP A 67 -1.62 -13.44 11.11
N PHE A 68 -1.58 -12.17 10.67
CA PHE A 68 -0.56 -11.24 11.10
C PHE A 68 -0.66 -10.95 12.60
N ARG A 69 -1.87 -10.71 13.11
CA ARG A 69 -2.10 -10.50 14.55
C ARG A 69 -1.59 -11.67 15.35
N GLN A 70 -1.92 -12.90 14.95
CA GLN A 70 -1.48 -14.11 15.63
C GLN A 70 0.04 -14.20 15.68
N SER A 71 0.71 -14.05 14.54
CA SER A 71 2.18 -14.11 14.44
C SER A 71 2.86 -13.02 15.28
N PHE A 72 2.31 -11.80 15.26
CA PHE A 72 2.79 -10.69 16.07
C PHE A 72 2.67 -10.96 17.57
N LEU A 73 1.52 -11.46 18.02
CA LEU A 73 1.28 -11.74 19.44
C LEU A 73 2.12 -12.92 19.93
N GLU A 74 2.25 -13.98 19.14
CA GLU A 74 3.10 -15.13 19.50
C GLU A 74 4.56 -14.72 19.73
N ALA A 75 5.07 -13.78 18.94
CA ALA A 75 6.46 -13.35 19.04
C ALA A 75 6.73 -12.30 20.13
N ASN A 76 5.75 -11.46 20.46
CA ASN A 76 5.99 -10.25 21.26
C ASN A 76 5.23 -10.18 22.58
N LEU A 77 4.20 -11.01 22.76
CA LEU A 77 3.31 -10.88 23.91
C LEU A 77 3.91 -11.53 25.15
N VAL A 78 3.93 -10.79 26.25
CA VAL A 78 4.39 -11.27 27.56
C VAL A 78 3.23 -11.21 28.56
N TYR A 79 3.07 -12.27 29.33
CA TYR A 79 2.07 -12.38 30.39
C TYR A 79 2.69 -12.10 31.76
N THR A 80 2.13 -11.12 32.47
CA THR A 80 2.55 -10.72 33.83
C THR A 80 1.31 -10.31 34.63
N ASP A 81 1.19 -10.78 35.88
CA ASP A 81 0.17 -10.37 36.84
C ASP A 81 -1.28 -10.41 36.31
N GLY A 82 -1.63 -11.46 35.57
CA GLY A 82 -2.99 -11.63 35.05
C GLY A 82 -3.29 -10.88 33.74
N LYS A 83 -2.31 -10.16 33.19
CA LYS A 83 -2.45 -9.31 32.00
C LYS A 83 -1.32 -9.53 31.01
N TYR A 84 -1.44 -8.91 29.85
CA TYR A 84 -0.50 -9.03 28.75
C TYR A 84 0.03 -7.65 28.32
N GLN A 85 1.27 -7.61 27.86
CA GLN A 85 1.87 -6.44 27.22
C GLN A 85 2.98 -6.86 26.26
N THR A 86 3.38 -5.95 25.37
CA THR A 86 4.63 -6.10 24.63
C THR A 86 5.72 -5.28 25.32
N TYR A 87 6.98 -5.60 25.06
CA TYR A 87 8.10 -4.76 25.49
C TYR A 87 8.80 -4.17 24.27
N GLY A 88 9.20 -2.90 24.38
CA GLY A 88 10.13 -2.31 23.44
C GLY A 88 11.43 -3.12 23.45
N SER A 89 11.85 -3.58 22.29
CA SER A 89 13.03 -4.43 22.12
C SER A 89 13.81 -3.96 20.89
N ASP A 90 15.15 -4.02 20.97
CA ASP A 90 16.02 -3.83 19.81
C ASP A 90 15.81 -4.95 18.77
N PHE A 91 15.25 -6.08 19.20
CA PHE A 91 14.79 -7.18 18.36
C PHE A 91 13.28 -7.37 18.54
N ALA A 92 12.50 -6.76 17.64
CA ALA A 92 11.04 -6.73 17.71
C ALA A 92 10.42 -7.37 16.45
N PRO A 93 10.33 -8.73 16.41
CA PRO A 93 9.76 -9.42 15.27
C PRO A 93 8.35 -8.91 14.94
N TYR A 94 8.01 -8.85 13.65
CA TYR A 94 6.68 -8.44 13.18
C TYR A 94 6.24 -7.01 13.54
N TYR A 95 7.09 -6.18 14.14
CA TYR A 95 6.83 -4.74 14.18
C TYR A 95 6.99 -4.13 12.79
N ILE A 96 6.07 -3.24 12.42
CA ILE A 96 6.18 -2.47 11.18
C ILE A 96 7.53 -1.72 11.18
N PRO A 97 8.35 -1.86 10.11
CA PRO A 97 9.59 -1.12 10.00
C PRO A 97 9.39 0.40 10.13
N PHE A 98 10.41 1.10 10.63
CA PHE A 98 10.43 2.57 10.67
C PHE A 98 10.61 3.15 9.26
N PHE A 99 9.55 3.13 8.46
CA PHE A 99 9.47 3.83 7.19
C PHE A 99 9.54 5.35 7.42
N LYS A 100 10.15 6.07 6.49
CA LYS A 100 10.24 7.53 6.51
C LYS A 100 8.93 8.19 6.07
N TYR A 101 8.14 7.51 5.24
CA TYR A 101 6.89 8.03 4.66
C TYR A 101 7.10 9.33 3.85
N GLU A 102 8.26 9.44 3.20
CA GLU A 102 8.68 10.58 2.38
C GLU A 102 8.31 10.39 0.89
N GLU A 103 8.77 11.29 0.02
CA GLU A 103 8.54 11.22 -1.43
C GLU A 103 8.97 9.86 -2.02
N ASN A 104 10.05 9.28 -1.48
CA ASN A 104 10.63 8.02 -1.94
C ASN A 104 9.86 6.76 -1.49
N THR A 105 8.85 6.89 -0.63
CA THR A 105 7.97 5.76 -0.28
C THR A 105 7.17 5.35 -1.50
N LYS A 106 7.33 4.11 -1.95
CA LYS A 106 6.65 3.60 -3.14
C LYS A 106 5.39 2.86 -2.74
N PHE A 107 4.37 2.94 -3.59
CA PHE A 107 3.11 2.22 -3.42
C PHE A 107 2.65 1.63 -4.74
N THR A 108 2.18 0.39 -4.71
CA THR A 108 1.61 -0.29 -5.88
C THR A 108 0.46 -1.19 -5.46
N LEU A 109 -0.44 -1.48 -6.39
CA LEU A 109 -1.65 -2.25 -6.19
C LEU A 109 -1.72 -3.32 -7.27
N THR A 110 -2.06 -4.55 -6.90
CA THR A 110 -2.19 -5.70 -7.79
C THR A 110 -3.31 -6.58 -7.29
N GLY A 111 -4.51 -6.43 -7.90
CA GLY A 111 -5.70 -7.16 -7.48
C GLY A 111 -6.10 -6.80 -6.04
N ASP A 112 -6.19 -7.83 -5.20
CA ASP A 112 -6.51 -7.73 -3.77
C ASP A 112 -5.30 -7.38 -2.89
N LYS A 113 -4.13 -7.11 -3.49
CA LYS A 113 -2.90 -6.79 -2.76
C LYS A 113 -2.40 -5.38 -3.01
N GLY A 114 -1.96 -4.72 -1.94
CA GLY A 114 -1.22 -3.47 -1.98
C GLY A 114 0.18 -3.67 -1.40
N TYR A 115 1.17 -2.96 -1.92
CA TYR A 115 2.53 -3.00 -1.37
C TYR A 115 3.02 -1.58 -1.16
N ILE A 116 3.40 -1.27 0.07
CA ILE A 116 4.12 -0.04 0.43
C ILE A 116 5.54 -0.41 0.83
N TYR A 117 6.53 0.29 0.27
CA TYR A 117 7.92 -0.10 0.45
C TYR A 117 8.91 1.06 0.30
N GLU A 118 10.06 0.90 0.93
CA GLU A 118 11.18 1.85 0.91
C GLU A 118 12.52 1.12 0.78
N ASP A 119 13.50 1.84 0.26
CA ASP A 119 14.89 1.41 0.20
C ASP A 119 15.55 1.66 1.58
N PHE A 120 15.95 0.59 2.27
CA PHE A 120 16.65 0.68 3.56
C PHE A 120 18.16 0.57 3.33
N PRO A 121 18.96 1.58 3.72
CA PRO A 121 20.41 1.48 3.66
C PRO A 121 20.90 0.42 4.65
N ALA A 122 22.06 -0.19 4.37
CA ALA A 122 22.74 -1.00 5.36
C ALA A 122 23.00 -0.15 6.61
N ASN A 123 22.61 -0.66 7.78
CA ASN A 123 23.05 -0.09 9.04
C ASN A 123 24.13 -0.99 9.64
N GLY A 124 25.35 -0.44 9.76
CA GLY A 124 26.49 -1.10 10.40
C GLY A 124 26.64 -0.76 11.89
N ASP A 125 25.88 0.22 12.39
CA ASP A 125 25.99 0.75 13.75
C ASP A 125 24.85 0.24 14.65
N GLY A 126 25.22 -0.14 15.88
CA GLY A 126 24.32 -0.68 16.90
C GLY A 126 24.38 -2.21 17.04
N PRO A 127 23.67 -2.78 18.03
CA PRO A 127 23.70 -4.23 18.32
C PRO A 127 23.01 -5.08 17.25
N VAL A 128 22.23 -4.46 16.35
CA VAL A 128 21.47 -5.15 15.31
C VAL A 128 21.91 -4.66 13.93
N ARG A 129 22.39 -5.59 13.11
CA ARG A 129 22.80 -5.34 11.72
C ARG A 129 21.65 -5.69 10.79
N TYR A 130 21.34 -4.80 9.87
CA TYR A 130 20.34 -5.02 8.84
C TYR A 130 21.02 -5.07 7.48
N GLN A 131 20.68 -6.07 6.68
CA GLN A 131 21.03 -6.07 5.25
C GLN A 131 20.34 -4.90 4.56
N GLU A 132 21.08 -4.24 3.68
CA GLU A 132 20.51 -3.26 2.75
C GLU A 132 19.45 -3.91 1.87
N GLY A 133 18.52 -3.09 1.39
CA GLY A 133 17.56 -3.51 0.39
C GLY A 133 16.16 -2.99 0.64
N VAL A 134 15.28 -3.33 -0.29
CA VAL A 134 13.90 -2.85 -0.26
C VAL A 134 13.11 -3.64 0.76
N ARG A 135 12.48 -2.97 1.71
CA ARG A 135 11.54 -3.61 2.64
C ARG A 135 10.15 -3.08 2.40
N GLY A 136 9.17 -3.92 2.64
CA GLY A 136 7.79 -3.56 2.37
C GLY A 136 6.80 -4.09 3.39
N VAL A 137 5.57 -3.62 3.23
CA VAL A 137 4.40 -4.14 3.91
C VAL A 137 3.39 -4.52 2.84
N GLU A 138 2.95 -5.78 2.88
CA GLU A 138 1.83 -6.28 2.09
C GLU A 138 0.52 -5.95 2.81
N LEU A 139 -0.38 -5.32 2.06
CA LEU A 139 -1.75 -5.02 2.42
C LEU A 139 -2.66 -5.97 1.66
N LEU A 140 -3.71 -6.46 2.31
CA LEU A 140 -4.69 -7.36 1.72
C LEU A 140 -6.09 -6.74 1.83
N LEU A 141 -6.84 -6.75 0.74
CA LEU A 141 -8.25 -6.41 0.74
C LEU A 141 -9.04 -7.56 1.35
N THR A 142 -9.71 -7.30 2.48
CA THR A 142 -10.57 -8.26 3.19
C THR A 142 -12.03 -7.85 3.11
N ASP A 143 -12.93 -8.69 3.63
CA ASP A 143 -14.34 -8.33 3.76
C ASP A 143 -14.58 -7.09 4.65
N GLU A 144 -13.65 -6.84 5.58
CA GLU A 144 -13.65 -5.69 6.48
C GLU A 144 -12.84 -4.48 5.95
N GLY A 145 -12.37 -4.55 4.69
CA GLY A 145 -11.53 -3.53 4.07
C GLY A 145 -10.04 -3.90 4.06
N TRP A 146 -9.19 -2.92 3.73
CA TRP A 146 -7.74 -3.12 3.62
C TRP A 146 -7.08 -3.28 4.99
N LYS A 147 -6.26 -4.33 5.14
CA LYS A 147 -5.50 -4.60 6.37
C LYS A 147 -4.05 -4.94 6.08
N VAL A 148 -3.16 -4.66 7.04
CA VAL A 148 -1.78 -5.16 7.01
C VAL A 148 -1.77 -6.67 7.15
N HIS A 149 -1.15 -7.33 6.18
CA HIS A 149 -1.09 -8.79 6.10
C HIS A 149 0.30 -9.34 6.40
N LYS A 150 1.36 -8.67 5.95
CA LYS A 150 2.72 -9.18 6.09
C LYS A 150 3.78 -8.08 6.00
N ILE A 151 4.88 -8.26 6.71
CA ILE A 151 6.11 -7.49 6.50
C ILE A 151 7.02 -8.30 5.58
N LEU A 152 7.54 -7.65 4.54
CA LEU A 152 8.33 -8.26 3.48
C LEU A 152 9.80 -7.87 3.64
N SER A 153 10.65 -8.89 3.74
CA SER A 153 12.10 -8.77 3.71
C SER A 153 12.61 -8.37 2.31
N PRO A 154 13.89 -7.96 2.17
CA PRO A 154 14.50 -7.70 0.86
C PRO A 154 14.38 -8.85 -0.13
N ASP A 155 14.57 -10.08 0.34
CA ASP A 155 14.46 -11.28 -0.52
C ASP A 155 13.03 -11.51 -1.01
N GLU A 156 12.03 -11.19 -0.20
CA GLU A 156 10.61 -11.31 -0.56
C GLU A 156 10.14 -10.16 -1.46
N MET A 157 10.69 -8.95 -1.27
CA MET A 157 10.38 -7.79 -2.11
C MET A 157 10.97 -7.89 -3.51
N ARG A 158 12.16 -8.49 -3.66
CA ARG A 158 12.86 -8.60 -4.94
C ARG A 158 12.00 -9.16 -6.09
N PRO A 159 11.37 -10.35 -5.98
CA PRO A 159 10.54 -10.88 -7.06
C PRO A 159 9.29 -10.02 -7.36
N ILE A 160 8.76 -9.30 -6.36
CA ILE A 160 7.63 -8.38 -6.53
C ILE A 160 8.07 -7.19 -7.40
N ILE A 161 9.20 -6.57 -7.07
CA ILE A 161 9.74 -5.43 -7.81
C ILE A 161 10.14 -5.82 -9.23
N GLU A 162 10.75 -6.98 -9.42
CA GLU A 162 11.09 -7.52 -10.74
C GLU A 162 9.83 -7.69 -11.60
N THR A 163 8.77 -8.26 -11.03
CA THR A 163 7.47 -8.43 -11.72
C THR A 163 6.86 -7.08 -12.11
N LEU A 164 6.87 -6.10 -11.20
CA LEU A 164 6.35 -4.76 -11.46
C LEU A 164 7.16 -4.05 -12.55
N THR A 165 8.48 -4.20 -12.53
CA THR A 165 9.39 -3.60 -13.52
C THR A 165 9.17 -4.20 -14.91
N ASN A 166 9.00 -5.51 -15.00
CA ASN A 166 8.78 -6.20 -16.28
C ASN A 166 7.42 -5.86 -16.89
N LYS A 167 6.35 -5.73 -16.08
CA LYS A 167 5.04 -5.24 -16.57
C LYS A 167 5.13 -3.86 -17.25
N VAL A 168 6.02 -2.98 -16.80
CA VAL A 168 6.23 -1.67 -17.41
C VAL A 168 6.99 -1.78 -18.74
N LYS A 169 7.87 -2.78 -18.90
CA LYS A 169 8.63 -3.04 -20.15
C LYS A 169 7.76 -3.54 -21.30
N ASP A 170 6.68 -4.25 -20.99
CA ASP A 170 5.77 -4.78 -21.99
C ASP A 170 4.79 -3.72 -22.56
N ILE A 171 4.90 -2.45 -22.12
CA ILE A 171 4.13 -1.33 -22.67
C ILE A 171 4.82 -0.85 -23.97
N PRO A 172 4.19 -1.02 -25.15
CA PRO A 172 4.79 -0.57 -26.41
C PRO A 172 5.01 0.95 -26.38
N ASN A 173 6.19 1.40 -26.81
CA ASN A 173 6.65 2.80 -26.82
C ASN A 173 6.94 3.45 -25.44
N PHE A 174 7.13 2.68 -24.36
CA PHE A 174 7.57 3.24 -23.08
C PHE A 174 9.09 3.43 -23.02
N ASN A 175 9.56 4.68 -22.92
CA ASN A 175 10.99 5.00 -22.79
C ASN A 175 11.44 5.09 -21.32
N PHE A 176 12.20 4.08 -20.88
CA PHE A 176 12.75 3.95 -19.52
C PHE A 176 13.80 5.01 -19.15
N GLU A 177 14.47 5.65 -20.11
CA GLU A 177 15.50 6.66 -19.82
C GLU A 177 14.93 7.92 -19.13
N SER A 178 13.63 8.17 -19.28
CA SER A 178 12.95 9.32 -18.64
C SER A 178 12.75 9.17 -17.12
N ILE A 179 12.76 7.95 -16.59
CA ILE A 179 12.53 7.71 -15.14
C ILE A 179 13.83 7.83 -14.36
N TYR A 180 14.94 7.29 -14.87
CA TYR A 180 16.23 7.33 -14.15
C TYR A 180 16.81 8.75 -14.03
N LEU A 181 16.50 9.64 -14.98
CA LEU A 181 16.89 11.06 -14.90
C LEU A 181 16.11 11.84 -13.82
N THR A 182 14.92 11.37 -13.42
CA THR A 182 14.12 12.01 -12.37
C THR A 182 14.54 11.53 -10.97
N VAL A 183 15.06 10.31 -10.84
CA VAL A 183 15.42 9.67 -9.55
C VAL A 183 16.84 10.04 -9.08
N HIS A 184 17.70 10.57 -9.96
CA HIS A 184 19.10 10.91 -9.63
C HIS A 184 19.48 12.38 -9.87
N ALA A 185 18.52 13.25 -10.18
CA ALA A 185 18.79 14.68 -10.16
C ALA A 185 18.83 15.17 -8.70
N PRO A 186 19.96 15.66 -8.17
CA PRO A 186 19.93 16.42 -6.93
C PRO A 186 18.98 17.61 -7.14
N ALA A 187 18.15 17.90 -6.15
CA ALA A 187 17.24 19.04 -6.18
C ALA A 187 18.05 20.34 -6.37
N ILE A 188 18.20 20.77 -7.61
CA ILE A 188 18.66 22.12 -7.94
C ILE A 188 17.45 23.01 -7.72
N VAL A 189 17.53 23.83 -6.66
CA VAL A 189 16.58 24.91 -6.36
C VAL A 189 16.40 25.75 -7.64
N PRO A 190 15.19 25.87 -8.22
CA PRO A 190 15.04 26.61 -9.45
C PRO A 190 15.04 28.12 -9.15
N SER A 191 16.19 28.77 -9.35
CA SER A 191 16.20 30.19 -9.68
C SER A 191 15.82 30.37 -11.15
N VAL A 192 14.59 30.85 -11.35
CA VAL A 192 14.05 31.72 -12.40
C VAL A 192 14.70 31.68 -13.82
N TYR A 193 13.78 31.64 -14.79
CA TYR A 193 13.88 31.86 -16.25
C TYR A 193 13.98 30.61 -17.11
N PHE A 194 12.85 30.16 -17.66
CA PHE A 194 12.80 29.80 -19.07
C PHE A 194 11.42 30.05 -19.70
N VAL A 195 11.49 30.42 -20.97
CA VAL A 195 10.53 31.13 -21.83
C VAL A 195 9.45 30.19 -22.39
N PRO A 196 8.20 30.64 -22.63
CA PRO A 196 7.18 29.78 -23.22
C PRO A 196 7.43 29.58 -24.71
N LEU A 197 7.55 28.32 -25.15
CA LEU A 197 7.44 27.98 -26.57
C LEU A 197 6.00 27.56 -26.89
N TYR A 198 5.36 28.44 -27.65
CA TYR A 198 4.14 28.22 -28.40
C TYR A 198 4.28 27.01 -29.34
N TYR A 199 3.23 26.20 -29.47
CA TYR A 199 2.96 25.49 -30.72
C TYR A 199 1.51 25.76 -31.14
N THR A 200 1.41 26.54 -32.21
CA THR A 200 0.21 26.75 -33.02
C THR A 200 -0.05 25.58 -33.96
N SER A 201 -1.32 25.46 -34.29
CA SER A 201 -2.03 24.53 -35.17
C SER A 201 -1.62 24.46 -36.65
N LEU A 202 -2.01 23.33 -37.28
CA LEU A 202 -2.52 23.13 -38.65
C LEU A 202 -1.61 23.47 -39.86
N LEU A 203 -1.35 22.51 -40.76
CA LEU A 203 -2.10 22.32 -42.03
C LEU A 203 -1.48 21.24 -42.96
N LEU A 204 -2.39 20.61 -43.71
CA LEU A 204 -2.16 19.74 -44.85
C LEU A 204 -1.23 20.34 -45.91
N SER A 205 -0.49 19.48 -46.62
CA SER A 205 -0.33 19.65 -48.07
C SER A 205 -0.30 18.29 -48.77
N HIS A 206 -1.19 18.15 -49.75
CA HIS A 206 -1.14 17.15 -50.81
C HIS A 206 0.06 17.43 -51.71
N ILE A 207 0.74 16.38 -52.17
CA ILE A 207 1.56 16.43 -53.39
C ILE A 207 1.07 15.33 -54.31
N SER A 208 0.40 15.72 -55.39
CA SER A 208 0.35 14.94 -56.63
C SER A 208 1.54 15.36 -57.49
N VAL A 209 2.32 14.41 -58.00
CA VAL A 209 3.06 14.57 -59.25
C VAL A 209 3.01 13.23 -59.98
N GLY A 210 2.34 13.19 -61.12
CA GLY A 210 2.50 12.14 -62.11
C GLY A 210 3.64 12.47 -63.07
N TYR A 211 4.20 11.47 -63.74
CA TYR A 211 4.81 11.60 -65.06
C TYR A 211 4.81 10.23 -65.76
N LEU A 212 4.40 10.29 -67.04
CA LEU A 212 4.50 9.30 -68.14
C LEU A 212 3.47 8.17 -68.20
#